data_AF-A0A9N8EQZ2-F1
#
_entry.id   AF-A0A9N8EQZ2-F1
#
_cell.length_a   1.000
_cell.length_b   1.000
_cell.length_c   1.000
_cell.angle_alpha   90.00
_cell.angle_beta   90.00
_cell.angle_gamma   90.00
#
_symmetry.space_group_name_H-M   'P 1'
#
loop_
_entity.id
_entity.type
_entity.pdbx_description
1 polymer ?
#
loop_
_entity_poly.entity_id
_entity_poly.type
_entity_poly.pdbx_seq_one_letter_code
_entity_poly.pdbx_strand_id
1 'polypeptide(L)'
;MTLIDAWRRQLRTPSSHHSSSNLHCTATAVAWVTPEHPGAHLVHGANATAAQITEINRLFNENLERFHICKATGTALKKQLLEAVPATFTLTLKNDLFGYANVTVLEILYHLDTQYGKVDQEDLKEDFERMGAAWSPTQPIEDLFNQIKAAQLYAAAYDPITNKTAIRAATTNLANSEVFTEALREWKTKMKPITPWQDLNFTSRRPTRNVANSSPHPKLDMQTEPSRRKNLTTMAIQSRCGIVTGPQYDSHRHELHQTSHRTPKGSNR
;
A
#
# COMPACT_ATOMS: atom_id res chain seq x y z
N MET A 1 -15.32 -14.15 -18.33
CA MET A 1 -14.41 -13.07 -17.87
C MET A 1 -14.09 -12.24 -19.10
N THR A 2 -14.87 -11.18 -19.30
CA THR A 2 -14.79 -10.36 -20.51
C THR A 2 -13.56 -9.46 -20.46
N LEU A 3 -13.07 -8.99 -21.61
CA LEU A 3 -12.00 -7.97 -21.68
C LEU A 3 -12.35 -6.71 -20.85
N ILE A 4 -13.65 -6.45 -20.64
CA ILE A 4 -14.18 -5.38 -19.80
C ILE A 4 -13.88 -5.64 -18.32
N ASP A 5 -14.06 -6.87 -17.82
CA ASP A 5 -13.83 -7.23 -16.42
C ASP A 5 -12.34 -7.23 -16.06
N ALA A 6 -11.48 -7.65 -17.00
CA ALA A 6 -10.03 -7.63 -16.83
C ALA A 6 -9.49 -6.20 -16.79
N TRP A 7 -9.95 -5.33 -17.69
CA TRP A 7 -9.53 -3.93 -17.76
C TRP A 7 -10.05 -3.10 -16.58
N ARG A 8 -11.31 -3.31 -16.18
CA ARG A 8 -11.90 -2.73 -14.97
C ARG A 8 -11.06 -3.00 -13.72
N ARG A 9 -10.51 -4.20 -13.57
CA ARG A 9 -9.62 -4.54 -12.43
C ARG A 9 -8.26 -3.87 -12.52
N GLN A 10 -7.71 -3.68 -13.71
CA GLN A 10 -6.38 -3.10 -13.88
C GLN A 10 -6.32 -1.61 -13.52
N LEU A 11 -7.43 -0.89 -13.64
CA LEU A 11 -7.58 0.47 -13.09
C LEU A 11 -7.96 0.51 -11.60
N ARG A 12 -8.40 -0.62 -11.04
CA ARG A 12 -9.04 -0.73 -9.72
C ARG A 12 -8.23 -1.55 -8.71
N THR A 13 -7.01 -1.95 -9.02
CA THR A 13 -6.07 -2.36 -7.98
C THR A 13 -5.66 -1.09 -7.22
N PRO A 14 -5.87 -1.04 -5.89
CA PRO A 14 -5.28 0.02 -5.10
C PRO A 14 -3.77 -0.21 -5.11
N SER A 15 -3.08 0.43 -6.05
CA SER A 15 -1.72 0.90 -5.81
C SER A 15 -1.76 1.48 -4.41
N SER A 16 -0.92 0.94 -3.53
CA SER A 16 -0.96 1.16 -2.09
C SER A 16 -0.54 2.59 -1.71
N HIS A 17 -1.20 3.62 -2.25
CA HIS A 17 -1.04 5.04 -1.96
C HIS A 17 -2.43 5.66 -1.80
N HIS A 18 -3.15 5.31 -0.73
CA HIS A 18 -4.18 6.21 -0.22
C HIS A 18 -3.48 7.41 0.43
N SER A 19 -3.20 8.43 -0.38
CA SER A 19 -2.97 9.79 0.07
C SER A 19 -3.16 10.75 -1.09
N SER A 20 -4.28 11.47 -1.01
CA SER A 20 -4.51 12.79 -1.59
C SER A 20 -4.47 12.90 -3.12
N SER A 21 -5.56 13.43 -3.67
CA SER A 21 -5.74 13.91 -5.04
C SER A 21 -4.80 15.07 -5.43
N ASN A 22 -3.61 15.15 -4.85
CA ASN A 22 -2.54 16.12 -5.12
C ASN A 22 -1.19 15.40 -5.06
N LEU A 23 -0.93 14.47 -5.98
CA LEU A 23 0.41 13.89 -6.16
C LEU A 23 1.11 14.53 -7.35
N HIS A 24 1.35 15.85 -7.25
CA HIS A 24 2.57 16.42 -7.82
C HIS A 24 3.64 16.30 -6.75
N CYS A 25 4.57 15.35 -6.92
CA CYS A 25 5.80 15.31 -6.14
C CYS A 25 6.54 16.64 -6.34
N THR A 26 6.39 17.54 -5.38
CA THR A 26 6.98 18.86 -5.40
C THR A 26 8.01 18.88 -4.28
N ALA A 27 9.25 18.53 -4.61
CA ALA A 27 10.40 18.71 -3.72
C ALA A 27 10.56 20.19 -3.29
N THR A 28 9.91 21.11 -4.01
CA THR A 28 9.73 22.52 -3.70
C THR A 28 8.25 22.82 -3.91
N ALA A 29 7.51 23.34 -2.93
CA ALA A 29 6.05 23.53 -2.94
C ALA A 29 5.54 24.57 -3.99
N VAL A 30 6.05 24.53 -5.21
CA VAL A 30 5.74 25.39 -6.34
C VAL A 30 4.75 24.66 -7.24
N ALA A 31 3.61 25.28 -7.51
CA ALA A 31 2.62 24.74 -8.43
C ALA A 31 3.20 24.61 -9.84
N TRP A 32 2.88 23.52 -10.52
CA TRP A 32 3.24 23.34 -11.92
C TRP A 32 2.55 24.39 -12.80
N VAL A 33 3.32 25.04 -13.67
CA VAL A 33 2.81 25.97 -14.69
C VAL A 33 3.16 25.39 -16.05
N THR A 34 2.14 25.13 -16.87
CA THR A 34 2.34 24.62 -18.23
C THR A 34 3.09 25.67 -19.05
N PRO A 35 4.24 25.32 -19.66
CA PRO A 35 4.98 26.24 -20.52
C PRO A 35 4.13 26.69 -21.71
N GLU A 36 4.09 28.00 -21.94
CA GLU A 36 3.44 28.58 -23.13
C GLU A 36 4.44 28.67 -24.28
N HIS A 37 3.93 28.64 -25.52
CA HIS A 37 4.77 28.89 -26.70
C HIS A 37 5.28 30.34 -26.64
N PRO A 38 6.60 30.61 -26.79
CA PRO A 38 7.16 31.96 -26.65
C PRO A 38 6.81 32.93 -27.81
N GLY A 39 5.79 32.62 -28.63
CA GLY A 39 5.47 33.31 -29.88
C GLY A 39 6.28 32.83 -31.09
N ALA A 40 5.83 33.21 -32.30
CA ALA A 40 6.45 32.77 -33.56
C ALA A 40 7.77 33.47 -33.89
N HIS A 41 7.95 34.68 -33.36
CA HIS A 41 9.13 35.50 -33.62
C HIS A 41 9.66 36.05 -32.31
N LEU A 42 10.98 36.11 -32.21
CA LEU A 42 11.66 36.74 -31.12
C LEU A 42 11.63 38.28 -31.29
N VAL A 43 11.37 38.99 -30.18
CA VAL A 43 11.24 40.45 -30.15
C VAL A 43 12.25 41.03 -29.18
N HIS A 44 12.96 42.08 -29.61
CA HIS A 44 13.85 42.87 -28.76
C HIS A 44 13.37 44.33 -28.70
N GLY A 45 13.71 45.03 -27.61
CA GLY A 45 13.45 46.46 -27.50
C GLY A 45 14.25 47.28 -28.53
N ALA A 46 13.75 48.45 -28.89
CA ALA A 46 14.49 49.39 -29.73
C ALA A 46 15.84 49.75 -29.06
N ASN A 47 16.92 49.75 -29.85
CA ASN A 47 18.30 50.00 -29.38
C ASN A 47 18.85 48.99 -28.36
N ALA A 48 18.36 47.74 -28.34
CA ALA A 48 18.92 46.68 -27.51
C ALA A 48 20.42 46.48 -27.82
N THR A 49 21.23 46.38 -26.77
CA THR A 49 22.67 46.09 -26.88
C THR A 49 22.91 44.65 -27.31
N ALA A 50 24.09 44.36 -27.87
CA ALA A 50 24.45 43.00 -28.28
C ALA A 50 24.37 41.96 -27.15
N ALA A 51 24.68 42.36 -25.91
CA ALA A 51 24.55 41.50 -24.74
C ALA A 51 23.07 41.20 -24.42
N GLN A 52 22.19 42.20 -24.51
CA GLN A 52 20.75 42.02 -24.29
C GLN A 52 20.12 41.13 -25.37
N ILE A 53 20.51 41.32 -26.64
CA ILE A 53 20.06 40.48 -27.76
C ILE A 53 20.45 39.01 -27.52
N THR A 54 21.70 38.77 -27.13
CA THR A 54 22.20 37.43 -26.82
C THR A 54 21.40 36.75 -25.71
N GLU A 55 21.12 37.45 -24.61
CA GLU A 55 20.36 36.87 -23.51
C GLU A 55 18.89 36.61 -23.87
N ILE A 56 18.25 37.51 -24.62
CA ILE A 56 16.87 37.29 -25.08
C ILE A 56 16.79 36.09 -26.03
N ASN A 57 17.78 35.90 -26.92
CA ASN A 57 17.87 34.70 -27.77
C ASN A 57 17.98 33.43 -26.92
N ARG A 58 18.82 33.46 -25.88
CA ARG A 58 19.01 32.32 -24.96
C ARG A 58 17.69 31.96 -24.25
N LEU A 59 17.00 32.94 -23.68
CA LEU A 59 15.72 32.76 -22.99
C LEU A 59 14.62 32.26 -23.93
N PHE A 60 14.55 32.80 -25.15
CA PHE A 60 13.57 32.36 -26.14
C PHE A 60 13.78 30.88 -26.52
N ASN A 61 15.03 30.49 -26.79
CA ASN A 61 15.36 29.10 -27.11
C ASN A 61 15.05 28.16 -25.93
N GLU A 62 15.41 28.56 -24.71
CA GLU A 62 15.10 27.80 -23.49
C GLU A 62 13.58 27.62 -23.30
N ASN A 63 12.80 28.69 -23.50
CA ASN A 63 11.34 28.64 -23.40
C ASN A 63 10.74 27.74 -24.50
N LEU A 64 11.27 27.81 -25.73
CA LEU A 64 10.81 27.01 -26.85
C LEU A 64 11.11 25.51 -26.63
N GLU A 65 12.32 25.18 -26.17
CA GLU A 65 12.70 23.81 -25.81
C GLU A 65 11.79 23.26 -24.70
N ARG A 66 11.58 24.03 -23.64
CA ARG A 66 10.69 23.64 -22.54
C ARG A 66 9.26 23.41 -23.01
N PHE A 67 8.75 24.25 -23.91
CA PHE A 67 7.44 24.06 -24.55
C PHE A 67 7.40 22.78 -25.40
N HIS A 68 8.41 22.53 -26.23
CA HIS A 68 8.49 21.33 -27.07
C HIS A 68 8.53 20.06 -26.24
N ILE A 69 9.34 20.02 -25.18
CA ILE A 69 9.41 18.90 -24.25
C ILE A 69 8.04 18.65 -23.63
N CYS A 70 7.39 19.68 -23.07
CA CYS A 70 6.07 19.54 -22.46
C CYS A 70 5.03 19.01 -23.45
N LYS A 71 5.01 19.54 -24.68
CA LYS A 71 4.07 19.12 -25.73
C LYS A 71 4.33 17.69 -26.20
N ALA A 72 5.59 17.31 -26.37
CA ALA A 72 5.99 15.96 -26.74
C ALA A 72 5.60 14.95 -25.66
N THR A 73 5.92 15.24 -24.39
CA THR A 73 5.53 14.42 -23.24
C THR A 73 4.02 14.29 -23.13
N GLY A 74 3.27 15.40 -23.23
CA GLY A 74 1.80 15.36 -23.19
C GLY A 74 1.19 14.53 -24.32
N THR A 75 1.78 14.59 -25.52
CA THR A 75 1.34 13.78 -26.68
C THR A 75 1.64 12.29 -26.46
N ALA A 76 2.84 11.97 -25.95
CA ALA A 76 3.24 10.60 -25.65
C ALA A 76 2.34 10.00 -24.55
N LEU A 77 2.05 10.75 -23.49
CA LEU A 77 1.14 10.33 -22.43
C LEU A 77 -0.28 10.10 -22.96
N LYS A 78 -0.79 11.01 -23.80
CA LYS A 78 -2.10 10.83 -24.43
C LYS A 78 -2.16 9.54 -25.24
N LYS A 79 -1.12 9.26 -26.03
CA LYS A 79 -1.03 8.04 -26.84
C LYS A 79 -1.03 6.79 -25.96
N GLN A 80 -0.17 6.74 -24.94
CA GLN A 80 -0.12 5.62 -24.00
C GLN A 80 -1.46 5.38 -23.32
N LEU A 81 -2.15 6.45 -22.92
CA LEU A 81 -3.47 6.35 -22.30
C LEU A 81 -4.51 5.78 -23.26
N LEU A 82 -4.58 6.29 -24.50
CA LEU A 82 -5.50 5.81 -25.52
C LEU A 82 -5.22 4.36 -25.96
N GLU A 83 -3.97 3.91 -25.88
CA GLU A 83 -3.60 2.52 -26.14
C GLU A 83 -3.96 1.60 -24.96
N ALA A 84 -3.85 2.10 -23.73
CA ALA A 84 -4.15 1.34 -22.52
C ALA A 84 -5.66 1.15 -22.30
N VAL A 85 -6.50 2.04 -22.84
CA VAL A 85 -7.95 2.05 -22.61
C VAL A 85 -8.70 1.55 -23.86
N PRO A 86 -9.65 0.61 -23.74
CA PRO A 86 -10.52 0.25 -24.85
C PRO A 86 -11.26 1.48 -25.40
N ALA A 87 -11.21 1.68 -26.71
CA ALA A 87 -11.76 2.87 -27.37
C ALA A 87 -13.22 3.17 -27.01
N THR A 88 -14.03 2.14 -26.70
CA THR A 88 -15.43 2.28 -26.27
C THR A 88 -15.61 3.27 -25.11
N PHE A 89 -14.62 3.40 -24.21
CA PHE A 89 -14.69 4.30 -23.05
C PHE A 89 -14.17 5.72 -23.33
N THR A 90 -13.60 5.97 -24.51
CA THR A 90 -13.04 7.29 -24.88
C THR A 90 -13.69 7.88 -26.13
N LEU A 91 -14.46 7.09 -26.89
CA LEU A 91 -15.10 7.52 -28.14
C LEU A 91 -16.00 8.75 -27.97
N THR A 92 -16.63 8.91 -26.81
CA THR A 92 -17.47 10.07 -26.45
C THR A 92 -16.70 11.40 -26.50
N LEU A 93 -15.40 11.37 -26.25
CA LEU A 93 -14.52 12.54 -26.30
C LEU A 93 -13.91 12.77 -27.68
N LYS A 94 -14.02 11.80 -28.58
CA LYS A 94 -13.37 11.86 -29.89
C LYS A 94 -14.17 12.79 -30.81
N ASN A 95 -13.49 13.76 -31.41
CA ASN A 95 -14.03 14.54 -32.51
C ASN A 95 -13.93 13.75 -33.84
N ASP A 96 -14.95 13.80 -34.67
CA ASP A 96 -14.99 13.05 -35.93
C ASP A 96 -13.90 13.47 -36.94
N LEU A 97 -13.59 14.77 -37.00
CA LEU A 97 -12.65 15.34 -37.94
C LEU A 97 -11.22 15.40 -37.37
N PHE A 98 -11.08 15.77 -36.10
CA PHE A 98 -9.78 16.05 -35.46
C PHE A 98 -9.36 15.01 -34.42
N GLY A 99 -10.15 13.96 -34.21
CA GLY A 99 -9.88 12.94 -33.20
C GLY A 99 -9.78 13.54 -31.79
N TYR A 100 -8.69 13.25 -31.09
CA TYR A 100 -8.42 13.74 -29.72
C TYR A 100 -7.52 14.98 -29.69
N ALA A 101 -7.43 15.74 -30.78
CA ALA A 101 -6.54 16.91 -30.86
C ALA A 101 -6.84 17.95 -29.76
N ASN A 102 -8.12 18.25 -29.56
CA ASN A 102 -8.59 19.27 -28.62
C ASN A 102 -8.83 18.74 -27.20
N VAL A 103 -8.64 17.44 -26.96
CA VAL A 103 -8.88 16.82 -25.65
C VAL A 103 -7.54 16.63 -24.95
N THR A 104 -7.40 17.16 -23.75
CA THR A 104 -6.21 16.99 -22.91
C THR A 104 -6.19 15.60 -22.25
N VAL A 105 -5.01 15.18 -21.79
CA VAL A 105 -4.87 13.92 -21.03
C VAL A 105 -5.73 13.95 -19.76
N LEU A 106 -5.77 15.10 -19.08
CA LEU A 106 -6.54 15.28 -17.86
C LEU A 106 -8.05 15.13 -18.10
N GLU A 107 -8.57 15.68 -19.21
CA GLU A 107 -9.98 15.51 -19.56
C GLU A 107 -10.36 14.05 -19.83
N ILE A 108 -9.47 13.29 -20.48
CA ILE A 108 -9.68 11.84 -20.68
C ILE A 108 -9.72 11.13 -19.33
N LEU A 109 -8.75 11.38 -18.45
CA LEU A 109 -8.71 10.77 -17.12
C LEU A 109 -9.93 11.14 -16.28
N TYR A 110 -10.32 12.41 -16.29
CA TYR A 110 -11.50 12.89 -15.59
C TYR A 110 -12.79 12.25 -16.11
N HIS A 111 -12.94 12.10 -17.43
CA HIS A 111 -14.08 11.39 -18.00
C HIS A 111 -14.11 9.93 -17.55
N LEU A 112 -12.96 9.24 -17.61
CA LEU A 112 -12.88 7.84 -17.19
C LEU A 112 -13.22 7.65 -15.72
N ASP A 113 -12.70 8.51 -14.85
CA ASP A 113 -12.97 8.48 -13.41
C ASP A 113 -14.44 8.77 -13.09
N THR A 114 -14.99 9.84 -13.66
CA THR A 114 -16.35 10.28 -13.34
C THR A 114 -17.45 9.37 -13.90
N GLN A 115 -17.24 8.80 -15.09
CA GLN A 115 -18.25 7.96 -15.76
C GLN A 115 -18.08 6.48 -15.43
N TYR A 116 -16.85 5.99 -15.28
CA TYR A 116 -16.55 4.55 -15.18
C TYR A 116 -15.73 4.17 -13.94
N GLY A 117 -15.15 5.14 -13.22
CA GLY A 117 -14.37 4.94 -12.01
C GLY A 117 -15.19 4.79 -10.73
N LYS A 118 -16.53 4.96 -10.80
CA LYS A 118 -17.41 4.77 -9.66
C LYS A 118 -17.55 3.27 -9.33
N VAL A 119 -17.23 2.92 -8.10
CA VAL A 119 -17.49 1.59 -7.54
C VAL A 119 -18.96 1.49 -7.18
N ASP A 120 -19.66 0.50 -7.75
CA ASP A 120 -21.05 0.22 -7.42
C ASP A 120 -21.19 -0.92 -6.40
N GLN A 121 -22.44 -1.23 -6.02
CA GLN A 121 -22.70 -2.28 -5.03
C GLN A 121 -22.42 -3.69 -5.57
N GLU A 122 -22.54 -3.91 -6.88
CA GLU A 122 -22.24 -5.22 -7.48
C GLU A 122 -20.73 -5.45 -7.49
N ASP A 123 -19.94 -4.42 -7.79
CA ASP A 123 -18.47 -4.45 -7.69
C ASP A 123 -18.00 -4.84 -6.27
N LEU A 124 -18.63 -4.29 -5.22
CA LEU A 124 -18.32 -4.62 -3.82
C LEU A 124 -18.73 -6.05 -3.48
N LYS A 125 -19.88 -6.51 -3.99
CA LYS A 125 -20.36 -7.88 -3.81
C LYS A 125 -19.42 -8.88 -4.47
N GLU A 126 -19.01 -8.65 -5.72
CA GLU A 126 -18.04 -9.49 -6.41
C GLU A 126 -16.70 -9.53 -5.65
N ASP A 127 -16.28 -8.41 -5.07
CA ASP A 127 -15.07 -8.36 -4.26
C ASP A 127 -15.17 -9.20 -2.98
N PHE A 128 -16.31 -9.13 -2.31
CA PHE A 128 -16.61 -9.97 -1.17
C PHE A 128 -16.65 -11.46 -1.53
N GLU A 129 -17.22 -11.81 -2.69
CA GLU A 129 -17.22 -13.17 -3.21
C GLU A 129 -15.80 -13.66 -3.53
N ARG A 130 -14.96 -12.81 -4.15
CA ARG A 130 -13.54 -13.11 -4.39
C ARG A 130 -12.77 -13.29 -3.10
N MET A 131 -13.04 -12.49 -2.06
CA MET A 131 -12.44 -12.69 -0.74
C MET A 131 -12.76 -14.09 -0.19
N GLY A 132 -13.97 -14.58 -0.44
CA GLY A 132 -14.43 -15.91 -0.02
C GLY A 132 -14.04 -17.06 -0.95
N ALA A 133 -13.40 -16.79 -2.10
CA ALA A 133 -13.06 -17.80 -3.10
C ALA A 133 -12.15 -18.89 -2.49
N ALA A 134 -12.41 -20.14 -2.86
CA ALA A 134 -11.72 -21.30 -2.31
C ALA A 134 -10.22 -21.27 -2.63
N TRP A 135 -9.39 -21.26 -1.58
CA TRP A 135 -7.95 -21.42 -1.69
C TRP A 135 -7.54 -22.90 -1.69
N SER A 136 -6.55 -23.24 -2.52
CA SER A 136 -5.99 -24.60 -2.62
C SER A 136 -4.69 -24.73 -1.82
N PRO A 137 -4.50 -25.81 -1.05
CA PRO A 137 -3.27 -26.05 -0.29
C PRO A 137 -2.05 -26.36 -1.17
N THR A 138 -2.24 -26.50 -2.49
CA THR A 138 -1.14 -26.60 -3.46
C THR A 138 -0.48 -25.25 -3.76
N GLN A 139 -1.11 -24.15 -3.37
CA GLN A 139 -0.59 -22.79 -3.54
C GLN A 139 0.05 -22.28 -2.24
N PRO A 140 0.92 -21.26 -2.31
CA PRO A 140 1.39 -20.55 -1.13
C PRO A 140 0.23 -20.02 -0.29
N ILE A 141 0.39 -20.04 1.04
CA ILE A 141 -0.63 -19.50 1.95
C ILE A 141 -0.73 -17.98 1.85
N GLU A 142 0.34 -17.34 1.39
CA GLU A 142 0.44 -15.93 1.07
C GLU A 142 -0.63 -15.49 0.07
N ASP A 143 -1.05 -16.36 -0.85
CA ASP A 143 -2.09 -16.05 -1.84
C ASP A 143 -3.45 -15.82 -1.16
N LEU A 144 -3.79 -16.61 -0.14
CA LEU A 144 -5.00 -16.39 0.66
C LEU A 144 -4.94 -15.06 1.41
N PHE A 145 -3.78 -14.71 1.97
CA PHE A 145 -3.61 -13.44 2.67
C PHE A 145 -3.67 -12.25 1.72
N ASN A 146 -3.09 -12.37 0.54
CA ASN A 146 -3.14 -11.36 -0.51
C ASN A 146 -4.57 -11.18 -1.03
N GLN A 147 -5.32 -12.27 -1.23
CA GLN A 147 -6.74 -12.24 -1.61
C GLN A 147 -7.58 -11.45 -0.60
N ILE A 148 -7.42 -11.72 0.70
CA ILE A 148 -8.16 -11.03 1.76
C ILE A 148 -7.73 -9.56 1.87
N LYS A 149 -6.44 -9.29 1.82
CA LYS A 149 -5.90 -7.93 1.88
C LYS A 149 -6.36 -7.08 0.70
N ALA A 150 -6.37 -7.65 -0.51
CA ALA A 150 -6.84 -6.99 -1.71
C ALA A 150 -8.30 -6.57 -1.56
N ALA A 151 -9.15 -7.45 -1.02
CA ALA A 151 -10.56 -7.13 -0.79
C ALA A 151 -10.75 -6.02 0.27
N GLN A 152 -10.02 -6.09 1.38
CA GLN A 152 -10.06 -5.04 2.39
C GLN A 152 -9.63 -3.67 1.84
N LEU A 153 -8.59 -3.64 1.00
CA LEU A 153 -8.12 -2.40 0.37
C LEU A 153 -9.12 -1.85 -0.65
N TYR A 154 -9.78 -2.72 -1.41
CA TYR A 154 -10.78 -2.32 -2.40
C TYR A 154 -12.00 -1.67 -1.73
N ALA A 155 -12.49 -2.27 -0.64
CA ALA A 155 -13.70 -1.82 0.03
C ALA A 155 -13.48 -0.66 1.04
N ALA A 156 -12.23 -0.28 1.33
CA ALA A 156 -11.86 0.64 2.42
C ALA A 156 -12.50 2.05 2.34
N ALA A 157 -12.71 2.57 1.13
CA ALA A 157 -13.30 3.89 0.92
C ALA A 157 -14.84 3.85 0.78
N TYR A 158 -15.43 2.66 0.75
CA TYR A 158 -16.85 2.46 0.42
C TYR A 158 -17.57 1.71 1.55
N ASP A 159 -17.44 0.38 1.62
CA ASP A 159 -18.00 -0.48 2.66
C ASP A 159 -16.89 -1.31 3.33
N PRO A 160 -16.20 -0.76 4.36
CA PRO A 160 -14.99 -1.36 4.88
C PRO A 160 -15.18 -2.76 5.48
N ILE A 161 -14.45 -3.74 4.95
CA ILE A 161 -14.44 -5.10 5.50
C ILE A 161 -13.69 -5.13 6.83
N THR A 162 -14.42 -5.37 7.92
CA THR A 162 -13.84 -5.45 9.26
C THR A 162 -12.84 -6.61 9.39
N ASN A 163 -11.84 -6.45 10.26
CA ASN A 163 -10.89 -7.51 10.59
C ASN A 163 -11.59 -8.81 11.07
N LYS A 164 -12.73 -8.69 11.75
CA LYS A 164 -13.51 -9.86 12.19
C LYS A 164 -14.05 -10.64 10.99
N THR A 165 -14.57 -9.93 9.98
CA THR A 165 -15.09 -10.53 8.74
C THR A 165 -13.96 -11.17 7.93
N ALA A 166 -12.82 -10.48 7.79
CA ALA A 166 -11.64 -10.98 7.12
C ALA A 166 -11.09 -12.29 7.76
N ILE A 167 -10.97 -12.31 9.10
CA ILE A 167 -10.53 -13.52 9.82
C ILE A 167 -11.51 -14.67 9.64
N ARG A 168 -12.83 -14.40 9.63
CA ARG A 168 -13.85 -15.42 9.36
C ARG A 168 -13.68 -16.00 7.95
N ALA A 169 -13.50 -15.15 6.93
CA ALA A 169 -13.26 -15.60 5.56
C ALA A 169 -11.98 -16.47 5.45
N ALA A 170 -10.87 -16.05 6.07
CA ALA A 170 -9.63 -16.83 6.13
C ALA A 170 -9.85 -18.20 6.78
N THR A 171 -10.51 -18.21 7.93
CA THR A 171 -10.76 -19.43 8.71
C THR A 171 -11.66 -20.41 7.95
N THR A 172 -12.68 -19.91 7.25
CA THR A 172 -13.55 -20.72 6.40
C THR A 172 -12.77 -21.32 5.24
N ASN A 173 -11.93 -20.54 4.56
CA ASN A 173 -11.08 -21.04 3.49
C ASN A 173 -10.12 -22.14 3.95
N LEU A 174 -9.43 -21.91 5.06
CA LEU A 174 -8.53 -22.90 5.67
C LEU A 174 -9.27 -24.16 6.10
N ALA A 175 -10.49 -24.04 6.64
CA ALA A 175 -11.30 -25.19 7.01
C ALA A 175 -11.72 -26.01 5.78
N ASN A 176 -12.14 -25.34 4.70
CA ASN A 176 -12.53 -25.97 3.45
C ASN A 176 -11.38 -26.67 2.74
N SER A 177 -10.13 -26.28 2.99
CA SER A 177 -8.95 -26.99 2.47
C SER A 177 -8.73 -28.36 3.11
N GLU A 178 -9.42 -28.67 4.22
CA GLU A 178 -9.30 -29.89 5.04
C GLU A 178 -7.92 -30.15 5.69
N VAL A 179 -6.85 -29.51 5.21
CA VAL A 179 -5.47 -29.68 5.72
C VAL A 179 -5.25 -29.03 7.09
N PHE A 180 -5.99 -27.97 7.41
CA PHE A 180 -5.78 -27.16 8.62
C PHE A 180 -6.82 -27.37 9.73
N THR A 181 -7.67 -28.40 9.62
CA THR A 181 -8.79 -28.67 10.54
C THR A 181 -8.35 -28.76 12.01
N GLU A 182 -7.33 -29.56 12.31
CA GLU A 182 -6.79 -29.71 13.67
C GLU A 182 -6.12 -28.44 14.20
N ALA A 183 -5.33 -27.76 13.36
CA ALA A 183 -4.67 -26.51 13.74
C ALA A 183 -5.71 -25.40 14.05
N LEU A 184 -6.79 -25.32 13.27
CA LEU A 184 -7.89 -24.40 13.51
C LEU A 184 -8.67 -24.76 14.80
N ARG A 185 -8.85 -26.06 15.10
CA ARG A 185 -9.47 -26.51 16.35
C ARG A 185 -8.66 -26.10 17.57
N GLU A 186 -7.34 -26.30 17.53
CA GLU A 186 -6.43 -25.87 18.59
C GLU A 186 -6.44 -24.34 18.76
N TRP A 187 -6.35 -23.61 17.64
CA TRP A 187 -6.39 -22.15 17.65
C TRP A 187 -7.70 -21.60 18.23
N LYS A 188 -8.87 -22.11 17.81
CA LYS A 188 -10.18 -21.72 18.37
C LYS A 188 -10.29 -22.02 19.86
N THR A 189 -9.67 -23.10 20.33
CA THR A 189 -9.67 -23.48 21.76
C THR A 189 -8.87 -22.47 22.58
N LYS A 190 -7.70 -22.03 22.09
CA LYS A 190 -6.85 -21.02 22.75
C LYS A 190 -7.44 -19.62 22.73
N MET A 191 -8.25 -19.28 21.73
CA MET A 191 -8.90 -17.96 21.62
C MET A 191 -10.17 -17.82 22.48
N LYS A 192 -10.73 -18.92 23.00
CA LYS A 192 -11.81 -18.80 23.99
C LYS A 192 -11.24 -18.10 25.23
N PRO A 193 -11.91 -17.06 25.77
CA PRO A 193 -11.52 -16.50 27.05
C PRO A 193 -11.44 -17.63 28.06
N ILE A 194 -10.25 -17.83 28.64
CA ILE A 194 -10.10 -18.70 29.80
C ILE A 194 -10.99 -18.06 30.85
N THR A 195 -12.05 -18.76 31.28
CA THR A 195 -12.78 -18.30 32.46
C THR A 195 -11.80 -18.41 33.63
N PRO A 196 -11.63 -17.39 34.49
CA PRO A 196 -10.66 -17.41 35.59
C PRO A 196 -10.78 -18.65 36.50
N TRP A 197 -11.95 -19.27 36.51
CA TRP A 197 -12.29 -20.43 37.33
C TRP A 197 -11.90 -21.79 36.72
N GLN A 198 -11.62 -21.87 35.41
CA GLN A 198 -11.21 -23.13 34.76
C GLN A 198 -9.72 -23.47 34.94
N ASP A 199 -8.87 -22.46 35.17
CA ASP A 199 -7.43 -22.66 35.47
C ASP A 199 -7.21 -23.24 36.88
N LEU A 200 -8.11 -22.97 37.83
CA LEU A 200 -8.01 -23.48 39.21
C LEU A 200 -8.22 -25.00 39.32
N ASN A 201 -8.84 -25.64 38.32
CA ASN A 201 -9.11 -27.08 38.31
C ASN A 201 -7.96 -27.94 37.78
N PHE A 202 -6.96 -27.35 37.12
CA PHE A 202 -5.76 -28.09 36.70
C PHE A 202 -4.67 -28.09 37.78
N THR A 203 -4.61 -27.08 38.63
CA THR A 203 -3.64 -26.99 39.73
C THR A 203 -4.07 -27.72 41.01
N SER A 204 -5.31 -28.23 41.08
CA SER A 204 -5.85 -28.91 42.28
C SER A 204 -5.72 -30.44 42.27
N ARG A 205 -5.21 -31.06 41.20
CA ARG A 205 -4.79 -32.48 41.23
C ARG A 205 -3.48 -32.62 42.01
N ARG A 206 -3.56 -32.48 43.34
CA ARG A 206 -2.45 -32.85 44.23
C ARG A 206 -2.26 -34.38 44.24
N PRO A 207 -1.01 -34.86 44.36
CA PRO A 207 -0.66 -36.27 44.30
C PRO A 207 -0.91 -36.97 45.64
N THR A 208 -1.57 -38.13 45.62
CA THR A 208 -1.67 -39.03 46.79
C THR A 208 -0.91 -40.35 46.55
N ARG A 209 0.34 -40.33 47.03
CA ARG A 209 1.12 -41.37 47.75
C ARG A 209 0.64 -42.86 47.73
N ASN A 210 1.45 -43.70 47.05
CA ASN A 210 1.95 -45.09 47.29
C ASN A 210 0.95 -46.24 47.63
N VAL A 211 1.08 -47.49 47.13
CA VAL A 211 2.16 -48.49 47.39
C VAL A 211 2.13 -49.71 46.41
N ALA A 212 3.33 -50.17 46.03
CA ALA A 212 3.82 -51.52 45.68
C ALA A 212 3.56 -52.26 44.33
N ASN A 213 4.71 -52.72 43.80
CA ASN A 213 5.00 -53.92 42.99
C ASN A 213 4.85 -53.89 41.46
N SER A 214 5.92 -53.51 40.76
CA SER A 214 6.86 -54.41 40.03
C SER A 214 7.72 -53.64 39.00
N SER A 215 9.01 -53.94 38.95
CA SER A 215 9.99 -53.52 37.91
C SER A 215 10.43 -54.78 37.14
N PRO A 216 10.91 -54.72 35.87
CA PRO A 216 12.03 -53.87 35.44
C PRO A 216 11.97 -53.20 34.03
N HIS A 217 12.75 -52.12 33.90
CA HIS A 217 13.30 -51.34 32.75
C HIS A 217 13.45 -52.03 31.35
N PRO A 218 13.50 -51.30 30.19
CA PRO A 218 14.54 -50.29 29.88
C PRO A 218 14.13 -48.98 29.16
N LYS A 219 15.09 -48.04 29.23
CA LYS A 219 15.12 -46.67 28.74
C LYS A 219 15.13 -46.59 27.20
N LEU A 220 14.53 -45.53 26.64
CA LEU A 220 15.06 -44.92 25.42
C LEU A 220 15.11 -43.40 25.62
N ASP A 221 16.34 -42.92 25.74
CA ASP A 221 16.76 -41.54 25.61
C ASP A 221 16.62 -41.11 24.15
N MET A 222 16.14 -39.89 23.89
CA MET A 222 16.71 -39.07 22.82
C MET A 222 16.17 -37.63 22.87
N GLN A 223 17.03 -36.75 23.34
CA GLN A 223 17.05 -35.35 22.94
C GLN A 223 17.23 -35.25 21.42
N THR A 224 16.23 -34.73 20.71
CA THR A 224 16.25 -33.72 19.62
C THR A 224 14.78 -33.52 19.21
N GLU A 225 14.20 -32.32 19.21
CA GLU A 225 14.21 -31.38 18.08
C GLU A 225 13.53 -30.05 18.50
N PRO A 226 14.26 -28.93 18.68
CA PRO A 226 13.67 -27.61 18.97
C PRO A 226 13.10 -26.88 17.73
N SER A 227 13.15 -27.49 16.54
CA SER A 227 13.07 -26.76 15.27
C SER A 227 11.67 -26.61 14.65
N ARG A 228 10.61 -27.15 15.27
CA ARG A 228 9.25 -27.11 14.68
C ARG A 228 8.22 -26.21 15.40
N ARG A 229 8.60 -25.52 16.48
CA ARG A 229 7.69 -24.72 17.33
C ARG A 229 7.74 -23.21 17.10
N LYS A 230 8.32 -22.70 16.01
CA LYS A 230 8.57 -21.25 15.85
C LYS A 230 7.70 -20.52 14.82
N ASN A 231 6.66 -21.15 14.29
CA ASN A 231 6.00 -20.62 13.10
C ASN A 231 4.70 -19.86 13.43
N LEU A 232 3.95 -20.30 14.46
CA LEU A 232 2.61 -19.75 14.73
C LEU A 232 2.57 -18.76 15.91
N THR A 233 3.38 -18.98 16.95
CA THR A 233 3.42 -18.09 18.13
C THR A 233 4.18 -16.78 17.83
N THR A 234 5.15 -16.80 16.91
CA THR A 234 5.93 -15.63 16.51
C THR A 234 5.11 -14.66 15.63
N MET A 235 4.19 -15.17 14.81
CA MET A 235 3.36 -14.32 13.93
C MET A 235 2.26 -13.54 14.68
N ALA A 236 1.88 -13.97 15.88
CA ALA A 236 0.82 -13.31 16.65
C ALA A 236 1.28 -12.09 17.47
N ILE A 237 2.59 -11.90 17.66
CA ILE A 237 3.13 -10.75 18.40
C ILE A 237 3.53 -9.59 17.48
N GLN A 238 3.80 -9.84 16.19
CA GLN A 238 4.21 -8.79 15.23
C GLN A 238 3.08 -8.13 14.44
N SER A 239 1.82 -8.58 14.57
CA SER A 239 0.67 -7.95 13.91
C SER A 239 -0.19 -7.12 14.86
N ARG A 240 0.46 -6.44 15.82
CA ARG A 240 -0.16 -5.44 16.69
C ARG A 240 0.46 -4.09 16.33
N CYS A 241 -0.33 -3.26 15.66
CA CYS A 241 -0.18 -1.81 15.57
C CYS A 241 1.24 -1.30 15.25
N GLY A 242 1.46 -0.91 13.99
CA GLY A 242 2.44 0.15 13.71
C GLY A 242 1.98 1.47 14.30
N ILE A 243 2.20 1.66 15.61
CA ILE A 243 2.33 2.98 16.27
C ILE A 243 3.44 2.83 17.31
N VAL A 244 4.55 3.51 17.05
CA VAL A 244 5.68 3.71 17.95
C VAL A 244 5.20 4.38 19.23
N THR A 245 5.40 3.73 20.38
CA THR A 245 5.72 4.41 21.65
C THR A 245 6.66 3.50 22.44
N GLY A 246 7.95 3.87 22.50
CA GLY A 246 8.94 3.18 23.33
C GLY A 246 8.81 3.61 24.80
N PRO A 247 9.09 2.72 25.78
CA PRO A 247 9.08 3.09 27.19
C PRO A 247 10.34 3.87 27.57
N GLN A 248 10.10 4.95 28.31
CA GLN A 248 11.04 5.79 29.05
C GLN A 248 12.07 4.94 29.81
N TYR A 249 13.36 5.10 29.51
CA TYR A 249 14.44 4.65 30.38
C TYR A 249 14.94 5.87 31.16
N ASP A 250 14.64 5.87 32.44
CA ASP A 250 15.02 6.90 33.41
C ASP A 250 16.45 6.61 33.88
N SER A 251 17.43 7.38 33.40
CA SER A 251 18.81 7.33 33.89
C SER A 251 19.11 8.56 34.73
N HIS A 252 18.94 8.40 36.05
CA HIS A 252 19.51 9.31 37.03
C HIS A 252 21.05 9.36 36.92
N ARG A 253 21.54 10.58 36.68
CA ARG A 253 22.69 11.23 37.35
C ARG A 253 24.12 10.79 36.99
N HIS A 254 24.80 11.64 36.23
CA HIS A 254 25.98 12.36 36.73
C HIS A 254 26.23 13.66 35.96
N GLU A 255 26.12 14.77 36.69
CA GLU A 255 26.57 16.11 36.29
C GLU A 255 28.10 16.13 36.16
N LEU A 256 28.60 16.72 35.08
CA LEU A 256 29.80 17.55 35.16
C LEU A 256 29.54 18.84 34.37
N HIS A 257 29.57 19.93 35.13
CA HIS A 257 29.62 21.32 34.69
C HIS A 257 30.65 21.55 33.58
N GLN A 258 30.30 22.40 32.60
CA GLN A 258 30.89 23.74 32.53
C GLN A 258 30.22 24.59 31.44
N THR A 259 29.67 25.71 31.90
CA THR A 259 29.24 26.87 31.14
C THR A 259 30.46 27.65 30.62
N SER A 260 30.44 28.11 29.37
CA SER A 260 31.00 29.44 29.07
C SER A 260 30.38 30.05 27.81
N HIS A 261 29.97 31.30 27.97
CA HIS A 261 29.25 32.18 27.06
C HIS A 261 30.20 32.99 26.15
N ARG A 262 29.66 33.41 24.98
CA ARG A 262 29.90 34.70 24.26
C ARG A 262 31.30 34.89 23.63
N THR A 263 31.54 35.58 22.50
CA THR A 263 30.82 36.29 21.42
C THR A 263 31.85 36.60 20.31
N PRO A 264 31.46 37.05 19.11
CA PRO A 264 32.35 37.17 17.94
C PRO A 264 33.08 38.53 17.87
N LYS A 265 34.22 38.59 17.14
CA LYS A 265 34.81 39.79 16.54
C LYS A 265 35.90 39.39 15.53
N GLY A 266 35.93 40.07 14.38
CA GLY A 266 36.84 39.76 13.27
C GLY A 266 38.16 40.55 13.26
N SER A 267 38.74 40.60 12.05
CA SER A 267 39.86 41.43 11.54
C SER A 267 41.24 40.77 11.42
N ASN A 268 41.73 40.84 10.17
CA ASN A 268 43.10 40.92 9.66
C ASN A 268 44.11 39.80 9.94
N ARG A 269 44.53 39.10 8.87
CA ARG A 269 45.80 39.42 8.20
C ARG A 269 45.81 38.92 6.76
#